data_AF-A0A940FSH0-F1
#
_entry.id   AF-A0A940FSH0-F1
#
_cell.length_a   1.000
_cell.length_b   1.000
_cell.length_c   1.000
_cell.angle_alpha   90.00
_cell.angle_beta   90.00
_cell.angle_gamma   90.00
#
_symmetry.space_group_name_H-M   'P 1'
#
loop_
_entity.id
_entity.type
_entity.pdbx_description
1 polymer ?
#
loop_
_entity_poly.entity_id
_entity_poly.type
_entity_poly.pdbx_seq_one_letter_code
_entity_poly.pdbx_strand_id
1 'polypeptide(L)'
;AIPGPVFSIASYTGGMALKEKGQAWQVIGCVIGSVAIFLPSALLVLFFFPIWHNLRKYAVVYRALEGINAVVVGIMVASTLYMMKDITLTELKTISLINLGVIISTALILNFTKVPSPLIVLICLVLGYFF
;
A
#
# COMPACT_ATOMS: atom_id res chain seq x y z
N ALA A 1 6.22 2.09 11.33
CA ALA A 1 5.37 1.22 10.49
C ALA A 1 5.40 -0.19 11.08
N ILE A 2 4.24 -0.78 11.35
CA ILE A 2 4.18 -2.18 11.80
C ILE A 2 4.43 -3.06 10.57
N PRO A 3 5.37 -4.02 10.62
CA PRO A 3 5.58 -4.94 9.52
C PRO A 3 4.29 -5.72 9.24
N GLY A 4 3.94 -5.89 7.98
CA GLY A 4 2.60 -6.31 7.54
C GLY A 4 2.10 -7.62 8.19
N PRO A 5 0.81 -7.95 8.00
CA PRO A 5 0.16 -9.09 8.66
C PRO A 5 0.92 -10.40 8.47
N VAL A 6 1.51 -10.62 7.29
CA VAL A 6 2.28 -11.82 6.96
C VAL A 6 3.56 -11.98 7.79
N PHE A 7 4.30 -10.90 8.02
CA PHE A 7 5.49 -10.92 8.89
C PHE A 7 5.10 -11.18 10.35
N SER A 8 4.03 -10.53 10.81
CA SER A 8 3.55 -10.67 12.18
C SER A 8 3.09 -12.10 12.46
N ILE A 9 2.37 -12.73 11.51
CA ILE A 9 1.99 -14.15 11.62
C ILE A 9 3.22 -15.06 11.57
N ALA A 10 4.15 -14.86 10.63
CA ALA A 10 5.33 -15.70 10.49
C ALA A 10 6.26 -15.65 11.71
N SER A 11 6.50 -14.45 12.25
CA SER A 11 7.27 -14.26 13.49
C SER A 11 6.58 -14.91 14.69
N TYR A 12 5.27 -14.73 14.83
CA TYR A 12 4.51 -15.36 15.92
C TYR A 12 4.54 -16.88 15.85
N THR A 13 4.26 -17.47 14.68
CA THR A 13 4.30 -18.92 14.47
C THR A 13 5.71 -19.48 14.67
N GLY A 14 6.74 -18.78 14.18
CA GLY A 14 8.15 -19.16 14.38
C GLY A 14 8.56 -19.15 15.85
N GLY A 15 8.14 -18.14 16.61
CA GLY A 15 8.37 -18.09 18.06
C GLY A 15 7.60 -19.17 18.81
N MET A 16 6.34 -19.39 18.43
CA MET A 16 5.48 -20.40 19.05
C MET A 16 6.02 -21.82 18.85
N ALA A 17 6.66 -22.11 17.70
CA ALA A 17 7.30 -23.39 17.43
C ALA A 17 8.49 -23.70 18.36
N LEU A 18 9.18 -22.68 18.89
CA LEU A 18 10.34 -22.84 19.78
C LEU A 18 10.04 -22.53 21.25
N LYS A 19 8.76 -22.30 21.60
CA LYS A 19 8.31 -21.91 22.93
C LYS A 19 8.75 -22.91 24.02
N GLU A 20 8.73 -24.20 23.72
CA GLU A 20 9.06 -25.27 24.69
C GLU A 20 10.54 -25.31 25.08
N LYS A 21 11.43 -24.70 24.28
CA LYS A 21 12.88 -24.68 24.52
C LYS A 21 13.36 -23.51 25.39
N GLY A 22 12.45 -22.60 25.78
CA GLY A 22 12.74 -21.45 26.64
C GLY A 22 12.66 -20.09 25.94
N GLN A 23 12.66 -19.00 26.72
CA GLN A 23 12.43 -17.64 26.23
C GLN A 23 13.44 -17.17 25.17
N ALA A 24 14.72 -17.53 25.33
CA ALA A 24 15.76 -17.19 24.36
C ALA A 24 15.52 -17.88 23.00
N TRP A 25 15.09 -19.13 23.02
CA TRP A 25 14.76 -19.91 21.82
C TRP A 25 13.49 -19.41 21.14
N GLN A 26 12.51 -18.92 21.90
CA GLN A 26 11.32 -18.28 21.36
C GLN A 26 11.66 -17.02 20.54
N VAL A 27 12.57 -16.17 21.02
CA VAL A 27 13.02 -14.98 20.26
C VAL A 27 13.76 -15.38 18.98
N ILE A 28 14.64 -16.39 19.06
CA ILE A 28 15.32 -16.94 17.88
C ILE A 28 14.30 -17.51 16.88
N GLY A 29 13.28 -18.21 17.35
CA GLY A 29 12.17 -18.73 16.55
C GLY A 29 11.42 -17.63 15.80
N CYS A 30 11.17 -16.48 16.44
CA CYS A 30 10.56 -15.32 15.78
C CYS A 30 11.41 -14.81 14.62
N VAL A 31 12.73 -14.66 14.84
CA VAL A 31 13.66 -14.18 13.81
C VAL A 31 13.74 -15.17 12.65
N ILE A 32 13.86 -16.47 12.94
CA ILE A 32 13.91 -17.52 11.92
C ILE A 32 12.62 -17.53 11.11
N GLY A 33 11.44 -17.46 11.74
CA GLY A 33 10.15 -17.43 11.05
C GLY A 33 10.02 -16.23 10.10
N SER A 34 10.44 -15.05 10.56
CA SER A 34 10.50 -13.84 9.73
C SER A 34 11.45 -13.96 8.55
N VAL A 35 12.65 -14.49 8.76
CA VAL A 35 13.64 -14.65 7.68
C VAL A 35 13.15 -15.70 6.69
N ALA A 36 12.68 -16.85 7.17
CA ALA A 36 12.27 -17.98 6.34
C ALA A 36 11.11 -17.63 5.40
N ILE A 37 10.15 -16.80 5.81
CA ILE A 37 9.04 -16.42 4.93
C ILE A 37 9.47 -15.46 3.81
N PHE A 38 10.47 -14.60 4.07
CA PHE A 38 10.95 -13.62 3.09
C PHE A 38 12.12 -14.12 2.24
N LEU A 39 12.91 -15.07 2.74
CA LEU A 39 14.07 -15.62 2.05
C LEU A 39 13.75 -16.15 0.64
N PRO A 40 12.73 -17.01 0.41
CA PRO A 40 12.45 -17.52 -0.94
C PRO A 40 12.05 -16.40 -1.90
N SER A 41 11.25 -15.42 -1.45
CA SER A 41 10.87 -14.26 -2.25
C SER A 41 12.09 -13.40 -2.60
N ALA A 42 12.96 -13.12 -1.63
CA ALA A 42 14.18 -12.33 -1.83
C ALA A 42 15.16 -13.02 -2.80
N LEU A 43 15.36 -14.34 -2.66
CA LEU A 43 16.17 -15.12 -3.58
C LEU A 43 15.59 -15.08 -4.99
N LEU A 44 14.27 -15.24 -5.13
CA LEU A 44 13.62 -15.19 -6.44
C LEU A 44 13.85 -13.84 -7.13
N VAL A 45 13.70 -12.73 -6.42
CA VAL A 45 14.00 -11.39 -6.96
C VAL A 45 15.47 -11.28 -7.37
N LEU A 46 16.41 -11.77 -6.54
CA LEU A 46 17.84 -11.74 -6.83
C LEU A 46 18.18 -12.55 -8.11
N PHE A 47 17.62 -13.76 -8.26
CA PHE A 47 17.83 -14.60 -9.44
C PHE A 47 17.14 -14.07 -10.70
N PHE A 48 15.99 -13.40 -10.56
CA PHE A 48 15.28 -12.81 -11.68
C PHE A 48 15.86 -11.45 -12.10
N PHE A 49 16.65 -10.79 -11.26
CA PHE A 49 17.31 -9.52 -11.58
C PHE A 49 18.12 -9.53 -12.91
N PRO A 50 19.02 -10.49 -13.18
CA PRO A 50 19.74 -10.55 -14.46
C PRO A 50 18.82 -10.81 -15.66
N ILE A 51 17.75 -11.61 -15.46
CA ILE A 51 16.74 -11.87 -16.50
C ILE A 51 16.04 -10.55 -16.85
N TRP A 52 15.63 -9.79 -15.84
CA TRP A 52 14.99 -8.49 -16.00
C TRP A 52 15.88 -7.48 -16.75
N HIS A 53 17.19 -7.47 -16.46
CA HIS A 53 18.14 -6.61 -17.17
C HIS A 53 18.23 -6.96 -18.67
N ASN A 54 18.20 -8.25 -19.02
CA ASN A 54 18.17 -8.68 -20.41
C ASN A 54 16.82 -8.39 -21.08
N LEU A 55 15.72 -8.54 -20.35
CA LEU A 55 14.36 -8.28 -20.86
C LEU A 55 14.15 -6.80 -21.20
N ARG A 56 14.76 -5.88 -20.44
CA ARG A 56 14.72 -4.43 -20.71
C ARG A 56 15.43 -4.01 -21.99
N LYS A 57 16.31 -4.84 -22.57
CA LYS A 57 16.97 -4.55 -23.85
C LYS A 57 16.01 -4.64 -25.05
N TYR A 58 14.88 -5.34 -24.89
CA TYR A 58 13.87 -5.45 -25.92
C TYR A 58 12.93 -4.24 -25.89
N ALA A 59 12.91 -3.47 -26.99
CA ALA A 59 12.07 -2.27 -27.12
C ALA A 59 10.57 -2.54 -26.91
N VAL A 60 10.10 -3.75 -27.26
CA VAL A 60 8.69 -4.16 -27.07
C VAL A 60 8.32 -4.21 -25.59
N VAL A 61 9.19 -4.76 -24.73
CA VAL A 61 8.94 -4.90 -23.29
C VAL A 61 8.95 -3.54 -22.61
N TYR A 62 9.90 -2.69 -23.00
CA TYR A 62 9.97 -1.31 -22.49
C TYR A 62 8.72 -0.50 -22.85
N ARG A 63 8.25 -0.59 -24.10
CA ARG A 63 7.00 0.07 -24.53
C ARG A 63 5.77 -0.48 -23.82
N ALA A 64 5.72 -1.79 -23.57
CA ALA A 64 4.63 -2.40 -22.81
C ALA A 64 4.58 -1.89 -21.36
N LEU A 65 5.72 -1.64 -20.71
CA LEU A 65 5.80 -1.04 -19.37
C LEU A 65 5.16 0.34 -19.30
N GLU A 66 5.38 1.20 -20.31
CA GLU A 66 4.69 2.50 -20.39
C GLU A 66 3.18 2.33 -20.53
N GLY A 67 2.73 1.38 -21.35
CA GLY A 67 1.31 1.02 -21.47
C GLY A 67 0.70 0.51 -20.16
N ILE A 68 1.40 -0.36 -19.43
CA ILE A 68 0.98 -0.86 -18.11
C ILE A 68 0.82 0.32 -17.14
N ASN A 69 1.78 1.23 -17.09
CA ASN A 69 1.69 2.41 -16.23
C ASN A 69 0.48 3.28 -16.60
N ALA A 70 0.23 3.51 -17.90
CA ALA A 70 -0.93 4.26 -18.36
C ALA A 70 -2.25 3.58 -17.96
N VAL A 71 -2.33 2.24 -18.07
CA VAL A 71 -3.50 1.46 -17.64
C VAL A 71 -3.72 1.55 -16.14
N VAL A 72 -2.67 1.43 -15.32
CA VAL A 72 -2.77 1.54 -13.86
C VAL A 72 -3.29 2.92 -13.46
N VAL A 73 -2.75 3.99 -14.04
CA VAL A 73 -3.24 5.36 -13.78
C VAL A 73 -4.69 5.50 -14.23
N GLY A 74 -5.06 4.97 -15.40
CA GLY A 74 -6.43 4.97 -15.89
C GLY A 74 -7.41 4.25 -14.95
N ILE A 75 -7.03 3.07 -14.44
CA ILE A 75 -7.81 2.31 -13.45
C ILE A 75 -7.92 3.10 -12.15
N MET A 76 -6.83 3.69 -11.65
CA MET A 76 -6.87 4.52 -10.44
C MET A 76 -7.86 5.67 -10.59
N VAL A 77 -7.82 6.40 -11.72
CA VAL A 77 -8.77 7.47 -12.01
C VAL A 77 -10.21 6.94 -12.08
N ALA A 78 -10.44 5.83 -12.80
CA ALA A 78 -11.76 5.21 -12.89
C ALA A 78 -12.31 4.78 -11.53
N SER A 79 -11.48 4.17 -10.68
CA SER A 79 -11.83 3.80 -9.30
C SER A 79 -12.14 5.03 -8.45
N THR A 80 -11.36 6.11 -8.57
CA THR A 80 -11.66 7.38 -7.88
C THR A 80 -13.00 7.96 -8.34
N LEU A 81 -13.28 7.98 -9.64
CA LEU A 81 -14.56 8.45 -10.18
C LEU A 81 -15.73 7.57 -9.72
N TYR A 82 -15.54 6.25 -9.69
CA TYR A 82 -16.55 5.31 -9.21
C TYR A 82 -16.87 5.53 -7.73
N MET A 83 -15.84 5.60 -6.88
CA MET A 83 -16.01 5.89 -5.45
C MET A 83 -16.66 7.26 -5.22
N MET A 84 -16.31 8.28 -6.01
CA MET A 84 -16.91 9.61 -5.92
C MET A 84 -18.40 9.60 -6.31
N LYS A 85 -18.80 8.81 -7.31
CA LYS A 85 -20.20 8.67 -7.72
C LYS A 85 -21.07 8.14 -6.56
N ASP A 86 -20.60 7.12 -5.85
CA ASP A 86 -21.33 6.53 -4.73
C ASP A 86 -21.46 7.49 -3.52
N ILE A 87 -20.52 8.43 -3.36
CA ILE A 87 -20.53 9.42 -2.27
C ILE A 87 -21.39 10.64 -2.60
N THR A 88 -21.45 11.07 -3.88
CA THR A 88 -22.04 12.35 -4.28
C THR A 88 -23.49 12.26 -4.77
N LEU A 89 -23.91 11.14 -5.39
CA LEU A 89 -25.15 11.10 -6.18
C LEU A 89 -26.34 10.39 -5.54
N THR A 90 -26.16 9.63 -4.46
CA THR A 90 -27.23 8.84 -3.84
C THR A 90 -28.11 9.65 -2.88
N GLU A 91 -27.62 10.77 -2.34
CA GLU A 91 -28.37 11.65 -1.44
C GLU A 91 -28.16 13.11 -1.84
N LEU A 92 -29.11 13.70 -2.59
CA LEU A 92 -29.15 15.14 -2.88
C LEU A 92 -29.52 15.92 -1.60
N LYS A 93 -28.59 15.97 -0.65
CA LYS A 93 -28.68 16.75 0.59
C LYS A 93 -27.43 17.63 0.73
N THR A 94 -27.54 18.75 1.45
CA THR A 94 -26.50 19.79 1.68
C THR A 94 -25.11 19.24 2.06
N ILE A 95 -25.06 18.02 2.58
CA ILE A 95 -23.84 17.27 2.96
C ILE A 95 -22.98 16.91 1.73
N SER A 96 -23.58 16.67 0.56
CA SER A 96 -22.87 16.32 -0.68
C SER A 96 -21.97 17.47 -1.18
N LEU A 97 -22.39 18.72 -0.97
CA LEU A 97 -21.63 19.92 -1.35
C LEU A 97 -20.38 20.11 -0.47
N ILE A 98 -20.47 19.76 0.81
CA ILE A 98 -19.36 19.81 1.77
C ILE A 98 -18.32 18.73 1.42
N ASN A 99 -18.74 17.49 1.14
CA ASN A 99 -17.83 16.41 0.73
C ASN A 99 -17.06 16.75 -0.54
N LEU A 100 -17.73 17.36 -1.53
CA LEU A 100 -17.09 17.79 -2.77
C LEU A 100 -16.05 18.90 -2.48
N GLY A 101 -16.36 19.83 -1.58
CA GLY A 101 -15.41 20.83 -1.09
C GLY A 101 -14.21 20.23 -0.34
N VAL A 102 -14.40 19.18 0.46
CA VAL A 102 -13.31 18.47 1.16
C VAL A 102 -12.40 17.72 0.17
N ILE A 103 -12.97 17.08 -0.85
CA ILE A 103 -12.20 16.37 -1.89
C ILE A 103 -11.34 17.37 -2.67
N ILE A 104 -11.94 18.48 -3.12
CA ILE A 104 -11.23 19.52 -3.88
C ILE A 104 -10.14 20.19 -3.02
N SER A 105 -10.46 20.57 -1.77
CA SER A 105 -9.48 21.21 -0.87
C SER A 105 -8.32 20.29 -0.52
N THR A 106 -8.59 19.01 -0.25
CA THR A 106 -7.56 17.99 -0.02
C THR A 106 -6.68 17.79 -1.25
N ALA A 107 -7.28 17.71 -2.44
CA ALA A 107 -6.55 17.56 -3.69
C ALA A 107 -5.64 18.78 -3.99
N LEU A 108 -6.15 20.00 -3.75
CA LEU A 108 -5.38 21.24 -3.89
C LEU A 108 -4.23 21.31 -2.88
N ILE A 109 -4.48 20.97 -1.61
CA ILE A 109 -3.46 20.96 -0.56
C ILE A 109 -2.33 19.98 -0.90
N LEU A 110 -2.66 18.78 -1.40
CA LEU A 110 -1.67 17.77 -1.76
C LEU A 110 -0.88 18.15 -3.03
N ASN A 111 -1.51 18.86 -3.98
CA ASN A 111 -0.85 19.27 -5.22
C ASN A 111 0.08 20.48 -5.00
N PHE A 112 -0.35 21.46 -4.18
CA PHE A 112 0.40 22.69 -3.95
C PHE A 112 1.36 22.64 -2.74
N THR A 113 1.23 21.66 -1.83
CA THR A 113 2.06 21.59 -0.61
C THR A 113 2.81 20.26 -0.53
N LYS A 114 4.12 20.30 -0.22
CA LYS A 114 4.97 19.11 0.04
C LYS A 114 4.66 18.40 1.37
N VAL A 115 3.44 18.51 1.89
CA VAL A 115 3.05 17.89 3.16
C VAL A 115 2.84 16.39 2.92
N PRO A 116 3.43 15.51 3.74
CA PRO A 116 3.31 14.07 3.54
C PRO A 116 1.84 13.65 3.67
N SER A 117 1.35 12.84 2.71
CA SER A 117 -0.06 12.45 2.62
C SER A 117 -0.68 11.87 3.90
N PRO A 118 0.06 11.14 4.78
CA PRO A 118 -0.51 10.64 6.02
C PRO A 118 -0.99 11.74 6.98
N LEU A 119 -0.35 12.91 7.00
CA LEU A 119 -0.77 14.03 7.86
C LEU A 119 -2.10 14.63 7.40
N ILE A 120 -2.28 14.75 6.08
CA ILE A 120 -3.52 15.29 5.50
C ILE A 120 -4.70 14.37 5.82
N VAL A 121 -4.50 13.05 5.70
CA VAL A 121 -5.52 12.06 6.07
C VAL A 121 -5.85 12.13 7.57
N LEU A 122 -4.84 12.29 8.44
CA LEU A 122 -5.05 12.41 9.88
C LEU A 122 -5.89 13.66 10.24
N ILE A 123 -5.57 14.81 9.65
CA ILE A 123 -6.32 16.07 9.87
C ILE A 123 -7.75 15.92 9.37
N CYS A 124 -7.95 15.33 8.19
CA CYS A 124 -9.28 15.10 7.62
C CYS A 124 -10.12 14.15 8.50
N LEU A 125 -9.50 13.11 9.06
CA LEU A 125 -10.15 12.17 9.98
C LEU A 125 -10.54 12.85 11.30
N VAL A 126 -9.66 13.69 11.87
CA VAL A 126 -9.97 14.46 13.09
C VAL A 126 -11.11 15.45 12.83
N LEU A 127 -11.08 16.17 11.72
CA LEU A 127 -12.16 17.10 11.34
C LEU A 127 -13.49 16.37 11.13
N GLY A 128 -13.49 15.19 10.51
CA GLY A 128 -14.69 14.36 10.35
C GLY A 128 -15.18 13.67 11.63
N TYR A 129 -14.37 13.60 12.70
CA TYR A 129 -14.81 13.11 14.01
C TYR A 129 -15.54 14.20 14.81
N PHE A 130 -15.17 15.46 14.60
CA PHE A 130 -15.75 16.60 15.30
C PHE A 130 -17.03 17.16 14.65
N PHE A 131 -17.38 16.71 13.44
CA PHE A 131 -18.53 17.15 12.66
C PHE A 131 -19.45 15.97 12.33
#